data_AF-F2KJD9-F1
#
_entry.id   AF-F2KJD9-F1
#
_cell.length_a   1.000
_cell.length_b   1.000
_cell.length_c   1.000
_cell.angle_alpha   90.00
_cell.angle_beta   90.00
_cell.angle_gamma   90.00
#
_symmetry.space_group_name_H-M   'P 1'
#
loop_
_entity.id
_entity.type
_entity.pdbx_description
1 polymer ?
#
loop_
_entity_poly.entity_id
_entity_poly.type
_entity_poly.pdbx_seq_one_letter_code
_entity_poly.pdbx_strand_id
1 'polypeptide(L)'
;MPWYKTGTASVTLNSNAVTGTGTAFIVNCRVGDAFRGPDGRWYEVTNVASNTTISIDPPYIGTTASGGSYALAPMQGYVKDSADALRTIVNTYGAQLAALKTTGNYDVLPVTKGGTGGTTQAEARSNLGLGSAATATVTTSTTDTTAGRLLKYADFGIGTPIILPGSADLNTYLTGGLYYCSSPVNGPGGNGWLNVYPLNSTFAVQEFTNVATKAKFIRLLSSGTFGGWDRLLTSAEVVGTGSILARSDLVGTVAQASGVPTGSAMQKIVNSAGETHRFASGLQICFGKAAFSAQTWTAGTGVRYLNVNISLPSAFSAQPKITATLQDNDISGRSAWVTNCTSTTPFSTASTWVAATATSTGAGPFAIDFIAVGSWY
;
A
#
# COMPACT_ATOMS: atom_id res chain seq x y z
N MET A 1 -25.68 13.46 -86.43
CA MET A 1 -26.64 14.57 -86.29
C MET A 1 -26.59 15.39 -87.57
N PRO A 2 -27.72 15.65 -88.25
CA PRO A 2 -27.72 16.46 -89.47
C PRO A 2 -27.33 17.91 -89.15
N TRP A 3 -26.53 18.54 -90.01
CA TRP A 3 -26.16 19.95 -89.89
C TRP A 3 -27.39 20.85 -90.00
N TYR A 4 -27.39 21.94 -89.22
CA TYR A 4 -28.51 22.88 -89.18
C TYR A 4 -28.49 23.77 -90.42
N LYS A 5 -29.61 23.82 -91.15
CA LYS A 5 -29.73 24.47 -92.46
C LYS A 5 -31.11 25.13 -92.69
N THR A 6 -31.87 25.35 -91.62
CA THR A 6 -33.23 25.90 -91.69
C THR A 6 -33.17 27.40 -91.89
N GLY A 7 -33.99 27.93 -92.80
CA GLY A 7 -33.97 29.36 -93.16
C GLY A 7 -32.87 29.69 -94.17
N THR A 8 -32.58 30.98 -94.33
CA THR A 8 -31.58 31.50 -95.27
C THR A 8 -30.62 32.47 -94.58
N ALA A 9 -29.41 32.63 -95.14
CA ALA A 9 -28.39 33.53 -94.61
C ALA A 9 -28.03 34.62 -95.63
N SER A 10 -28.04 35.86 -95.17
CA SER A 10 -27.55 37.03 -95.90
C SER A 10 -26.13 37.36 -95.43
N VAL A 11 -25.22 37.47 -96.38
CA VAL A 11 -23.78 37.65 -96.16
C VAL A 11 -23.24 38.68 -97.15
N THR A 12 -22.36 39.55 -96.66
CA THR A 12 -21.77 40.64 -97.46
C THR A 12 -20.28 40.41 -97.61
N LEU A 13 -19.77 40.59 -98.84
CA LEU A 13 -18.33 40.50 -99.11
C LEU A 13 -17.53 41.40 -98.15
N ASN A 14 -16.43 40.87 -97.60
CA ASN A 14 -15.57 41.52 -96.62
C ASN A 14 -16.25 41.88 -95.29
N SER A 15 -17.35 41.21 -94.93
CA SER A 15 -18.03 41.38 -93.65
C SER A 15 -17.99 40.10 -92.83
N ASN A 16 -17.79 40.24 -91.53
CA ASN A 16 -17.93 39.15 -90.56
C ASN A 16 -19.39 38.90 -90.17
N ALA A 17 -20.33 39.75 -90.56
CA ALA A 17 -21.73 39.62 -90.15
C ALA A 17 -22.53 38.68 -91.07
N VAL A 18 -23.24 37.74 -90.46
CA VAL A 18 -24.21 36.86 -91.13
C VAL A 18 -25.60 37.14 -90.53
N THR A 19 -26.54 37.53 -91.38
CA THR A 19 -27.92 37.82 -90.98
C THR A 19 -28.85 36.73 -91.50
N GLY A 20 -29.44 35.95 -90.60
CA GLY A 20 -30.36 34.87 -90.91
C GLY A 20 -31.82 35.33 -91.01
N THR A 21 -32.58 34.72 -91.93
CA THR A 21 -34.05 34.82 -92.01
C THR A 21 -34.66 33.45 -91.75
N GLY A 22 -35.58 33.35 -90.79
CA GLY A 22 -36.18 32.06 -90.40
C GLY A 22 -35.19 31.10 -89.73
N THR A 23 -34.11 31.63 -89.17
CA THR A 23 -33.05 30.87 -88.48
C THR A 23 -33.27 30.88 -86.96
N ALA A 24 -32.64 29.93 -86.27
CA ALA A 24 -32.62 29.78 -84.82
C ALA A 24 -31.19 29.51 -84.34
N PHE A 25 -30.29 30.46 -84.60
CA PHE A 25 -28.85 30.30 -84.37
C PHE A 25 -28.47 30.05 -82.91
N ILE A 26 -29.16 30.65 -81.92
CA ILE A 26 -28.81 30.47 -80.49
C ILE A 26 -28.87 29.00 -80.07
N VAL A 27 -29.86 28.26 -80.56
CA VAL A 27 -30.09 26.87 -80.16
C VAL A 27 -29.24 25.90 -80.98
N ASN A 28 -28.87 26.27 -82.21
CA ASN A 28 -28.30 25.36 -83.20
C ASN A 28 -26.83 25.65 -83.56
N CYS A 29 -26.22 26.64 -82.92
CA CYS A 29 -24.83 27.06 -83.13
C CYS A 29 -24.20 27.46 -81.80
N ARG A 30 -22.89 27.30 -81.69
CA ARG A 30 -22.04 27.90 -80.65
C ARG A 30 -20.87 28.62 -81.28
N VAL A 31 -20.23 29.49 -80.51
CA VAL A 31 -18.93 30.04 -80.88
C VAL A 31 -17.93 28.88 -81.03
N GLY A 32 -17.14 28.88 -82.11
CA GLY A 32 -16.24 27.80 -82.51
C GLY A 32 -16.85 26.80 -83.50
N ASP A 33 -18.17 26.82 -83.74
CA ASP A 33 -18.79 25.97 -84.76
C ASP A 33 -18.43 26.45 -86.18
N ALA A 34 -18.53 25.55 -87.16
CA ALA A 34 -18.23 25.86 -88.54
C ALA A 34 -19.51 26.29 -89.28
N PHE A 35 -19.50 27.51 -89.81
CA PHE A 35 -20.50 28.04 -90.72
C PHE A 35 -20.06 27.81 -92.17
N ARG A 36 -20.91 27.17 -92.96
CA ARG A 36 -20.74 27.08 -94.40
C ARG A 36 -21.58 28.14 -95.09
N GLY A 37 -20.91 29.08 -95.76
CA GLY A 37 -21.59 30.15 -96.48
C GLY A 37 -22.26 29.68 -97.79
N PRO A 38 -23.09 30.52 -98.42
CA PRO A 38 -23.70 30.27 -99.74
C PRO A 38 -22.68 30.03 -100.85
N ASP A 39 -21.47 30.51 -100.64
CA ASP A 39 -20.30 30.33 -101.49
C ASP A 39 -19.65 28.94 -101.35
N GLY A 40 -20.14 28.12 -100.42
CA GLY A 40 -19.70 26.76 -100.15
C GLY A 40 -18.44 26.65 -99.30
N ARG A 41 -17.85 27.76 -98.83
CA ARG A 41 -16.65 27.79 -97.98
C ARG A 41 -17.02 27.77 -96.49
N TRP A 42 -16.04 27.37 -95.68
CA TRP A 42 -16.16 27.23 -94.24
C TRP A 42 -15.55 28.43 -93.51
N TYR A 43 -16.26 28.90 -92.49
CA TYR A 43 -15.89 30.01 -91.64
C TYR A 43 -16.15 29.60 -90.19
N GLU A 44 -15.33 30.07 -89.26
CA GLU A 44 -15.53 29.86 -87.83
C GLU A 44 -16.56 30.86 -87.31
N VAL A 45 -17.55 30.40 -86.55
CA VAL A 45 -18.49 31.29 -85.86
C VAL A 45 -17.81 31.88 -84.64
N THR A 46 -17.60 33.20 -84.62
CA THR A 46 -16.91 33.90 -83.52
C THR A 46 -17.86 34.51 -82.50
N ASN A 47 -19.13 34.74 -82.88
CA ASN A 47 -20.16 35.25 -81.97
C ASN A 47 -21.55 34.78 -82.42
N VAL A 48 -22.45 34.52 -81.46
CA VAL A 48 -23.86 34.22 -81.71
C VAL A 48 -24.69 35.29 -81.01
N ALA A 49 -24.99 36.37 -81.72
CA ALA A 49 -25.63 37.55 -81.15
C ALA A 49 -27.14 37.40 -80.98
N SER A 50 -27.81 36.66 -81.86
CA SER A 50 -29.25 36.39 -81.78
C SER A 50 -29.65 35.16 -82.60
N ASN A 51 -30.93 34.77 -82.58
CA ASN A 51 -31.44 33.71 -83.46
C ASN A 51 -31.24 33.98 -84.96
N THR A 52 -31.02 35.24 -85.34
CA THR A 52 -30.89 35.73 -86.71
C THR A 52 -29.57 36.42 -86.99
N THR A 53 -28.61 36.41 -86.06
CA THR A 53 -27.34 37.11 -86.26
C THR A 53 -26.18 36.34 -85.64
N ILE A 54 -25.20 35.98 -86.47
CA ILE A 54 -23.91 35.43 -86.05
C ILE A 54 -22.78 36.24 -86.67
N SER A 55 -21.59 36.17 -86.07
CA SER A 55 -20.36 36.68 -86.64
C SER A 55 -19.44 35.53 -87.01
N ILE A 56 -18.71 35.67 -88.11
CA ILE A 56 -17.81 34.65 -88.65
C ILE A 56 -16.38 35.19 -88.84
N ASP A 57 -15.38 34.31 -88.82
CA ASP A 57 -13.98 34.60 -89.15
C ASP A 57 -13.38 33.48 -90.02
N PRO A 58 -12.57 33.78 -91.06
CA PRO A 58 -12.30 35.12 -91.62
C PRO A 58 -13.57 35.83 -92.14
N PRO A 59 -13.53 37.13 -92.46
CA PRO A 59 -14.65 37.84 -93.08
C PRO A 59 -15.12 37.11 -94.35
N TYR A 60 -16.42 37.18 -94.67
CA TYR A 60 -16.98 36.47 -95.82
C TYR A 60 -16.29 36.89 -97.12
N ILE A 61 -15.70 35.93 -97.83
CA ILE A 61 -14.89 36.17 -99.04
C ILE A 61 -15.65 35.92 -100.36
N GLY A 62 -16.87 35.37 -100.27
CA GLY A 62 -17.73 35.15 -101.43
C GLY A 62 -18.43 36.42 -101.92
N THR A 63 -19.04 36.35 -103.10
CA THR A 63 -19.93 37.42 -103.61
C THR A 63 -21.10 37.63 -102.64
N THR A 64 -21.43 38.89 -102.34
CA THR A 64 -22.57 39.27 -101.48
C THR A 64 -23.83 38.53 -101.91
N ALA A 65 -24.48 37.85 -100.96
CA ALA A 65 -25.69 37.07 -101.20
C ALA A 65 -26.76 37.46 -100.18
N SER A 66 -27.98 37.72 -100.66
CA SER A 66 -29.16 37.92 -99.82
C SER A 66 -30.01 36.65 -99.86
N GLY A 67 -30.25 36.03 -98.70
CA GLY A 67 -31.04 34.81 -98.60
C GLY A 67 -30.41 33.55 -99.21
N GLY A 68 -29.09 33.38 -99.11
CA GLY A 68 -28.38 32.19 -99.58
C GLY A 68 -28.54 30.96 -98.68
N SER A 69 -28.23 29.78 -99.22
CA SER A 69 -28.17 28.54 -98.44
C SER A 69 -26.96 28.53 -97.51
N TYR A 70 -27.10 27.90 -96.36
CA TYR A 70 -26.00 27.75 -95.41
C TYR A 70 -26.10 26.41 -94.68
N ALA A 71 -25.03 26.05 -93.97
CA ALA A 71 -25.07 24.96 -93.00
C ALA A 71 -24.23 25.32 -91.77
N LEU A 72 -24.69 24.92 -90.59
CA LEU A 72 -23.93 24.97 -89.35
C LEU A 72 -23.55 23.56 -88.92
N ALA A 73 -22.25 23.35 -88.78
CA ALA A 73 -21.67 22.10 -88.34
C ALA A 73 -21.07 22.29 -86.93
N PRO A 74 -21.53 21.52 -85.92
CA PRO A 74 -20.93 21.56 -84.60
C PRO A 74 -19.48 21.10 -84.65
N MET A 75 -18.52 21.96 -84.30
CA MET A 75 -17.12 21.57 -84.20
C MET A 75 -16.84 21.17 -82.76
N GLN A 76 -16.83 19.87 -82.49
CA GLN A 76 -16.31 19.39 -81.21
C GLN A 76 -14.79 19.59 -81.25
N GLY A 77 -14.34 20.75 -80.78
CA GLY A 77 -12.99 20.88 -80.23
C GLY A 77 -12.82 19.70 -79.29
N TYR A 78 -11.79 18.88 -79.55
CA TYR A 78 -11.64 17.56 -78.95
C TYR A 78 -12.05 17.55 -77.47
N VAL A 79 -12.49 16.40 -77.00
CA VAL A 79 -12.49 15.98 -75.58
C VAL A 79 -11.08 16.09 -74.95
N LYS A 80 -10.14 16.82 -75.55
CA LYS A 80 -8.75 17.10 -75.19
C LYS A 80 -8.64 17.64 -73.78
N ASP A 81 -9.47 18.59 -73.36
CA ASP A 81 -9.33 19.12 -71.99
C ASP A 81 -9.68 18.05 -70.94
N SER A 82 -10.74 17.27 -71.19
CA SER A 82 -11.09 16.14 -70.31
C SER A 82 -10.08 14.98 -70.41
N ALA A 83 -9.56 14.70 -71.60
CA ALA A 83 -8.57 13.65 -71.84
C ALA A 83 -7.19 14.02 -71.27
N ASP A 84 -6.78 15.28 -71.35
CA ASP A 84 -5.56 15.83 -70.76
C ASP A 84 -5.70 15.86 -69.23
N ALA A 85 -6.87 16.22 -68.69
CA ALA A 85 -7.15 16.13 -67.27
C ALA A 85 -7.05 14.67 -66.76
N LEU A 86 -7.65 13.71 -67.47
CA LEU A 86 -7.55 12.29 -67.11
C LEU A 86 -6.12 11.77 -67.23
N ARG A 87 -5.40 12.11 -68.31
CA ARG A 87 -4.01 11.72 -68.52
C ARG A 87 -3.10 12.30 -67.44
N THR A 88 -3.35 13.52 -67.00
CA THR A 88 -2.64 14.15 -65.89
C THR A 88 -2.84 13.36 -64.61
N ILE A 89 -4.07 12.95 -64.30
CA ILE A 89 -4.38 12.10 -63.13
C ILE A 89 -3.65 10.77 -63.21
N VAL A 90 -3.68 10.09 -64.36
CA VAL A 90 -3.04 8.78 -64.55
C VAL A 90 -1.50 8.88 -64.42
N ASN A 91 -0.87 9.90 -65.01
CA ASN A 91 0.57 10.09 -64.90
C ASN A 91 1.00 10.44 -63.46
N THR A 92 0.18 11.22 -62.76
CA THR A 92 0.49 11.69 -61.40
C THR A 92 0.25 10.57 -60.37
N TYR A 93 -0.88 9.87 -60.44
CA TYR A 93 -1.33 8.93 -59.40
C TYR A 93 -1.32 7.46 -59.83
N GLY A 94 -1.18 7.13 -61.12
CA GLY A 94 -1.32 5.76 -61.62
C GLY A 94 -0.31 4.78 -61.02
N ALA A 95 0.97 5.16 -60.97
CA ALA A 95 2.01 4.33 -60.34
C ALA A 95 1.79 4.18 -58.82
N GLN A 96 1.31 5.23 -58.15
CA GLN A 96 1.01 5.21 -56.72
C GLN A 96 -0.18 4.29 -56.41
N LEU A 97 -1.25 4.36 -57.20
CA LEU A 97 -2.42 3.50 -57.07
C LEU A 97 -2.07 2.03 -57.36
N ALA A 98 -1.26 1.76 -58.38
CA ALA A 98 -0.77 0.42 -58.67
C ALA A 98 0.09 -0.15 -57.52
N ALA A 99 0.91 0.69 -56.87
CA ALA A 99 1.72 0.28 -55.74
C ALA A 99 0.89 -0.16 -54.52
N LEU A 100 -0.34 0.35 -54.36
CA LEU A 100 -1.25 -0.06 -53.29
C LEU A 100 -1.73 -1.51 -53.45
N LYS A 101 -1.72 -2.10 -54.66
CA LYS A 101 -2.20 -3.49 -54.90
C LYS A 101 -3.59 -3.69 -54.27
N THR A 102 -3.77 -4.79 -53.50
CA THR A 102 -5.03 -5.10 -52.82
C THR A 102 -5.35 -4.17 -51.65
N THR A 103 -4.38 -3.38 -51.15
CA THR A 103 -4.58 -2.46 -50.02
C THR A 103 -5.65 -1.42 -50.32
N GLY A 104 -5.74 -0.97 -51.59
CA GLY A 104 -6.77 -0.03 -52.03
C GLY A 104 -8.20 -0.59 -52.07
N ASN A 105 -8.40 -1.89 -51.80
CA ASN A 105 -9.71 -2.53 -51.85
C ASN A 105 -10.42 -2.59 -50.48
N TYR A 106 -9.81 -2.05 -49.42
CA TYR A 106 -10.34 -2.13 -48.06
C TYR A 106 -10.74 -0.75 -47.55
N ASP A 107 -11.97 -0.63 -47.04
CA ASP A 107 -12.42 0.58 -46.32
C ASP A 107 -11.62 0.77 -45.01
N VAL A 108 -11.23 -0.34 -44.37
CA VAL A 108 -10.38 -0.38 -43.18
C VAL A 108 -9.23 -1.33 -43.43
N LEU A 109 -8.00 -0.84 -43.31
CA LEU A 109 -6.82 -1.65 -43.57
C LEU A 109 -6.67 -2.75 -42.50
N PRO A 110 -6.67 -4.05 -42.86
CA PRO A 110 -6.52 -5.12 -41.89
C PRO A 110 -5.10 -5.21 -41.34
N VAL A 111 -4.94 -5.87 -40.18
CA VAL A 111 -3.65 -6.09 -39.52
C VAL A 111 -2.64 -6.79 -40.43
N THR A 112 -3.08 -7.74 -41.25
CA THR A 112 -2.24 -8.47 -42.23
C THR A 112 -1.65 -7.58 -43.33
N LYS A 113 -2.12 -6.34 -43.47
CA LYS A 113 -1.64 -5.34 -44.42
C LYS A 113 -1.02 -4.11 -43.74
N GLY A 114 -0.73 -4.19 -42.43
CA GLY A 114 -0.12 -3.11 -41.66
C GLY A 114 -1.09 -2.07 -41.09
N GLY A 115 -2.40 -2.30 -41.20
CA GLY A 115 -3.41 -1.47 -40.54
C GLY A 115 -3.76 -1.97 -39.14
N THR A 116 -4.82 -1.42 -38.55
CA THR A 116 -5.33 -1.81 -37.23
C THR A 116 -6.59 -2.67 -37.30
N GLY A 117 -7.16 -2.86 -38.50
CA GLY A 117 -8.38 -3.64 -38.73
C GLY A 117 -9.65 -3.04 -38.11
N GLY A 118 -9.62 -1.82 -37.57
CA GLY A 118 -10.76 -1.18 -36.91
C GLY A 118 -10.89 0.30 -37.22
N THR A 119 -12.11 0.82 -37.10
CA THR A 119 -12.39 2.27 -37.23
C THR A 119 -12.37 2.99 -35.89
N THR A 120 -12.43 2.23 -34.79
CA THR A 120 -12.38 2.76 -33.43
C THR A 120 -11.13 2.32 -32.70
N GLN A 121 -10.75 3.06 -31.66
CA GLN A 121 -9.62 2.68 -30.80
C GLN A 121 -9.86 1.33 -30.10
N ALA A 122 -11.11 1.00 -29.76
CA ALA A 122 -11.46 -0.27 -29.11
C ALA A 122 -11.25 -1.47 -30.04
N GLU A 123 -11.74 -1.37 -31.28
CA GLU A 123 -11.52 -2.40 -32.31
C GLU A 123 -10.03 -2.55 -32.64
N ALA A 124 -9.31 -1.43 -32.79
CA ALA A 124 -7.87 -1.45 -33.05
C ALA A 124 -7.09 -2.22 -31.97
N ARG A 125 -7.37 -1.95 -30.67
CA ARG A 125 -6.73 -2.68 -29.57
C ARG A 125 -7.09 -4.17 -29.58
N SER A 126 -8.35 -4.50 -29.84
CA SER A 126 -8.83 -5.88 -29.93
C SER A 126 -8.13 -6.66 -31.06
N ASN A 127 -8.07 -6.07 -32.25
CA ASN A 127 -7.47 -6.71 -33.43
C ASN A 127 -5.95 -6.89 -33.32
N LEU A 128 -5.28 -5.98 -32.61
CA LEU A 128 -3.85 -6.10 -32.29
C LEU A 128 -3.57 -7.08 -31.13
N GLY A 129 -4.61 -7.66 -30.50
CA GLY A 129 -4.46 -8.60 -29.40
C GLY A 129 -3.99 -7.95 -28.09
N LEU A 130 -4.22 -6.66 -27.90
CA LEU A 130 -3.80 -5.94 -26.69
C LEU A 130 -4.75 -6.26 -25.52
N GLY A 131 -4.18 -6.47 -24.34
CA GLY A 131 -4.93 -6.67 -23.10
C GLY A 131 -5.48 -5.39 -22.47
N SER A 132 -6.19 -5.53 -21.36
CA SER A 132 -6.82 -4.42 -20.62
C SER A 132 -5.84 -3.33 -20.17
N ALA A 133 -4.58 -3.69 -19.93
CA ALA A 133 -3.51 -2.73 -19.60
C ALA A 133 -3.34 -1.62 -20.64
N ALA A 134 -3.63 -1.88 -21.92
CA ALA A 134 -3.52 -0.88 -22.99
C ALA A 134 -4.53 0.28 -22.88
N THR A 135 -5.50 0.19 -21.96
CA THR A 135 -6.47 1.25 -21.68
C THR A 135 -6.21 2.00 -20.38
N ALA A 136 -5.31 1.49 -19.54
CA ALA A 136 -5.03 2.06 -18.23
C ALA A 136 -3.85 3.03 -18.30
N THR A 137 -3.99 4.19 -17.68
CA THR A 137 -2.90 5.17 -17.56
C THR A 137 -1.90 4.67 -16.53
N VAL A 138 -0.61 4.90 -16.78
CA VAL A 138 0.44 4.61 -15.80
C VAL A 138 0.46 5.70 -14.73
N THR A 139 0.74 5.35 -13.49
CA THR A 139 0.91 6.29 -12.38
C THR A 139 1.88 7.43 -12.72
N THR A 140 1.59 8.64 -12.24
CA THR A 140 2.36 9.86 -12.56
C THR A 140 3.32 10.29 -11.46
N SER A 141 3.16 9.79 -10.23
CA SER A 141 4.05 10.05 -9.10
C SER A 141 4.13 8.81 -8.19
N THR A 142 5.11 8.80 -7.27
CA THR A 142 5.30 7.70 -6.31
C THR A 142 4.18 7.57 -5.28
N THR A 143 3.27 8.53 -5.21
CA THR A 143 2.15 8.60 -4.26
C THR A 143 0.81 8.83 -4.97
N ASP A 144 0.72 8.40 -6.23
CA ASP A 144 -0.45 8.63 -7.09
C ASP A 144 -1.64 7.74 -6.71
N THR A 145 -2.61 8.32 -6.00
CA THR A 145 -3.81 7.63 -5.52
C THR A 145 -4.94 7.51 -6.56
N THR A 146 -4.69 7.86 -7.83
CA THR A 146 -5.73 7.80 -8.87
C THR A 146 -6.12 6.35 -9.16
N ALA A 147 -7.38 6.00 -8.87
CA ALA A 147 -7.90 4.66 -9.12
C ALA A 147 -7.83 4.25 -10.60
N GLY A 148 -7.55 2.97 -10.85
CA GLY A 148 -7.51 2.38 -12.20
C GLY A 148 -6.20 2.56 -12.97
N ARG A 149 -5.17 3.17 -12.36
CA ARG A 149 -3.84 3.31 -12.98
C ARG A 149 -2.98 2.06 -12.80
N LEU A 150 -2.06 1.84 -13.74
CA LEU A 150 -1.01 0.82 -13.64
C LEU A 150 0.14 1.34 -12.78
N LEU A 151 0.57 0.54 -11.80
CA LEU A 151 1.68 0.86 -10.91
C LEU A 151 3.03 0.71 -11.62
N LYS A 152 3.89 1.74 -11.53
CA LYS A 152 5.32 1.61 -11.87
C LYS A 152 6.08 0.98 -10.71
N TYR A 153 7.23 0.37 -11.01
CA TYR A 153 8.21 0.03 -9.99
C TYR A 153 8.56 1.24 -9.12
N ALA A 154 8.76 1.04 -7.82
CA ALA A 154 9.00 2.05 -6.78
C ALA A 154 7.80 2.92 -6.36
N ASP A 155 6.69 2.91 -7.09
CA ASP A 155 5.49 3.61 -6.63
C ASP A 155 4.92 2.94 -5.39
N PHE A 156 4.42 3.73 -4.44
CA PHE A 156 3.97 3.29 -3.12
C PHE A 156 5.05 2.56 -2.31
N GLY A 157 6.33 2.68 -2.71
CA GLY A 157 7.43 2.00 -2.04
C GLY A 157 7.56 0.51 -2.41
N ILE A 158 6.90 0.05 -3.49
CA ILE A 158 6.95 -1.34 -3.92
C ILE A 158 8.28 -1.61 -4.63
N GLY A 159 9.06 -2.55 -4.09
CA GLY A 159 10.39 -2.93 -4.58
C GLY A 159 11.53 -2.05 -4.03
N THR A 160 11.27 -0.78 -3.75
CA THR A 160 12.19 0.12 -3.02
C THR A 160 11.37 1.15 -2.24
N PRO A 161 11.71 1.46 -0.98
CA PRO A 161 10.95 2.43 -0.18
C PRO A 161 11.04 3.85 -0.78
N ILE A 162 9.99 4.63 -0.56
CA ILE A 162 10.02 6.08 -0.84
C ILE A 162 10.87 6.76 0.24
N ILE A 163 11.96 7.42 -0.17
CA ILE A 163 12.85 8.11 0.76
C ILE A 163 12.25 9.44 1.18
N LEU A 164 11.99 9.59 2.48
CA LEU A 164 11.53 10.84 3.07
C LEU A 164 12.72 11.79 3.32
N PRO A 165 12.48 13.11 3.26
CA PRO A 165 13.50 14.09 3.63
C PRO A 165 13.92 13.92 5.11
N GLY A 166 15.09 14.45 5.45
CA GLY A 166 15.50 14.55 6.85
C GLY A 166 14.50 15.40 7.65
N SER A 167 14.22 15.01 8.89
CA SER A 167 13.25 15.69 9.75
C SER A 167 11.80 15.65 9.23
N ALA A 168 11.45 14.63 8.42
CA ALA A 168 10.09 14.43 7.94
C ALA A 168 9.10 14.26 9.10
N ASP A 169 8.05 15.09 9.14
CA ASP A 169 6.96 14.96 10.11
C ASP A 169 6.01 13.85 9.70
N LEU A 170 6.04 12.74 10.45
CA LEU A 170 5.24 11.56 10.16
C LEU A 170 3.73 11.82 10.25
N ASN A 171 3.28 12.91 10.88
CA ASN A 171 1.87 13.30 10.90
C ASN A 171 1.36 13.74 9.51
N THR A 172 2.25 14.15 8.61
CA THR A 172 1.87 14.64 7.28
C THR A 172 1.74 13.53 6.23
N TYR A 173 2.21 12.31 6.54
CA TYR A 173 2.23 11.19 5.61
C TYR A 173 1.00 10.30 5.78
N LEU A 174 -0.06 10.65 5.03
CA LEU A 174 -1.34 9.94 5.00
C LEU A 174 -1.59 9.19 3.69
N THR A 175 -0.66 9.23 2.74
CA THR A 175 -0.75 8.38 1.55
C THR A 175 -0.22 6.99 1.87
N GLY A 176 -0.88 5.97 1.35
CA GLY A 176 -0.44 4.59 1.56
C GLY A 176 0.94 4.37 0.97
N GLY A 177 1.70 3.43 1.55
CA GLY A 177 2.98 3.02 0.99
C GLY A 177 4.03 2.67 2.04
N LEU A 178 5.17 2.21 1.51
CA LEU A 178 6.39 1.94 2.27
C LEU A 178 7.37 3.11 2.11
N TYR A 179 7.75 3.69 3.23
CA TYR A 179 8.63 4.84 3.30
C TYR A 179 9.86 4.53 4.14
N TYR A 180 10.96 5.23 3.89
CA TYR A 180 12.14 5.24 4.74
C TYR A 180 12.37 6.65 5.27
N CYS A 181 12.59 6.79 6.58
CA CYS A 181 12.89 8.06 7.22
C CYS A 181 14.20 7.97 8.00
N SER A 182 15.07 8.95 7.82
CA SER A 182 16.37 9.02 8.51
C SER A 182 16.31 9.71 9.88
N SER A 183 15.37 10.63 10.08
CA SER A 183 15.18 11.38 11.32
C SER A 183 13.71 11.82 11.43
N PRO A 184 12.81 10.97 11.94
CA PRO A 184 11.38 11.27 11.95
C PRO A 184 11.03 12.30 13.03
N VAL A 185 10.24 13.30 12.66
CA VAL A 185 9.51 14.16 13.59
C VAL A 185 8.14 13.52 13.86
N ASN A 186 7.66 13.58 15.11
CA ASN A 186 6.46 12.85 15.56
C ASN A 186 6.52 11.33 15.29
N GLY A 187 7.72 10.76 15.22
CA GLY A 187 7.97 9.32 15.14
C GLY A 187 8.55 8.77 16.44
N PRO A 188 8.69 7.44 16.56
CA PRO A 188 9.28 6.78 17.74
C PRO A 188 10.80 6.99 17.89
N GLY A 189 11.42 7.82 17.04
CA GLY A 189 12.84 8.17 17.07
C GLY A 189 13.75 7.20 16.29
N GLY A 190 14.93 7.68 15.93
CA GLY A 190 15.91 6.98 15.10
C GLY A 190 15.46 6.79 13.64
N ASN A 191 16.33 6.25 12.80
CA ASN A 191 15.99 5.94 11.41
C ASN A 191 15.19 4.63 11.30
N GLY A 192 14.32 4.53 10.29
CA GLY A 192 13.46 3.37 10.14
C GLY A 192 12.54 3.40 8.92
N TRP A 193 11.80 2.30 8.77
CA TRP A 193 10.75 2.14 7.77
C TRP A 193 9.40 2.50 8.35
N LEU A 194 8.63 3.30 7.62
CA LEU A 194 7.25 3.64 7.92
C LEU A 194 6.33 2.97 6.90
N ASN A 195 5.35 2.21 7.38
CA ASN A 195 4.23 1.75 6.58
C ASN A 195 3.00 2.58 6.93
N VAL A 196 2.30 3.06 5.91
CA VAL A 196 1.05 3.83 6.08
C VAL A 196 -0.09 3.07 5.44
N TYR A 197 -1.15 2.85 6.21
CA TYR A 197 -2.39 2.20 5.77
C TYR A 197 -3.56 3.17 5.97
N PRO A 198 -3.85 4.06 5.00
CA PRO A 198 -4.92 5.03 5.13
C PRO A 198 -6.27 4.41 4.78
N LEU A 199 -7.30 4.79 5.52
CA LEU A 199 -8.70 4.65 5.10
C LEU A 199 -9.19 5.95 4.45
N ASN A 200 -8.87 7.10 5.07
CA ASN A 200 -9.18 8.44 4.60
C ASN A 200 -8.31 9.47 5.36
N SER A 201 -8.60 10.77 5.22
CA SER A 201 -7.85 11.84 5.89
C SER A 201 -8.05 11.91 7.42
N THR A 202 -9.00 11.17 7.99
CA THR A 202 -9.29 11.16 9.43
C THR A 202 -9.01 9.80 10.09
N PHE A 203 -8.77 8.75 9.29
CA PHE A 203 -8.46 7.40 9.73
C PHE A 203 -7.31 6.80 8.94
N ALA A 204 -6.25 6.44 9.65
CA ALA A 204 -5.08 5.76 9.10
C ALA A 204 -4.36 4.97 10.20
N VAL A 205 -3.69 3.89 9.82
CA VAL A 205 -2.72 3.20 10.67
C VAL A 205 -1.33 3.53 10.18
N GLN A 206 -0.42 3.79 11.10
CA GLN A 206 1.00 3.87 10.80
C GLN A 206 1.77 2.85 11.62
N GLU A 207 2.68 2.14 10.96
CA GLU A 207 3.61 1.23 11.59
C GLU A 207 5.04 1.69 11.31
N PHE A 208 5.91 1.63 12.32
CA PHE A 208 7.31 2.01 12.17
C PHE A 208 8.23 0.88 12.62
N THR A 209 9.25 0.57 11.84
CA THR A 209 10.31 -0.39 12.20
C THR A 209 11.64 0.35 12.28
N ASN A 210 12.20 0.44 13.48
CA ASN A 210 13.49 1.09 13.71
C ASN A 210 14.65 0.23 13.20
N VAL A 211 15.63 0.83 12.50
CA VAL A 211 16.76 0.11 11.90
C VAL A 211 17.71 -0.47 12.96
N ALA A 212 18.01 0.29 14.01
CA ALA A 212 19.02 -0.07 15.00
C ALA A 212 18.49 -1.09 16.01
N THR A 213 17.30 -0.83 16.57
CA THR A 213 16.73 -1.66 17.63
C THR A 213 15.87 -2.80 17.12
N LYS A 214 15.47 -2.76 15.83
CA LYS A 214 14.48 -3.67 15.23
C LYS A 214 13.10 -3.58 15.90
N ALA A 215 12.89 -2.61 16.79
CA ALA A 215 11.63 -2.40 17.47
C ALA A 215 10.56 -1.98 16.48
N LYS A 216 9.37 -2.56 16.63
CA LYS A 216 8.18 -2.18 15.88
C LYS A 216 7.28 -1.31 16.72
N PHE A 217 6.70 -0.30 16.10
CA PHE A 217 5.75 0.62 16.71
C PHE A 217 4.51 0.72 15.84
N ILE A 218 3.37 0.96 16.48
CA ILE A 218 2.09 1.20 15.81
C ILE A 218 1.45 2.46 16.40
N ARG A 219 0.74 3.21 15.58
CA ARG A 219 -0.19 4.25 16.03
C ARG A 219 -1.38 4.35 15.11
N LEU A 220 -2.47 4.91 15.61
CA LEU A 220 -3.65 5.23 14.82
C LEU A 220 -3.87 6.74 14.72
N LEU A 221 -4.29 7.16 13.54
CA LEU A 221 -5.05 8.39 13.33
C LEU A 221 -6.53 8.05 13.49
N SER A 222 -7.22 8.74 14.39
CA SER A 222 -8.66 8.62 14.60
C SER A 222 -9.27 10.00 14.73
N SER A 223 -10.38 10.26 14.04
CA SER A 223 -11.03 11.57 14.00
C SER A 223 -10.06 12.71 13.68
N GLY A 224 -9.07 12.47 12.81
CA GLY A 224 -8.07 13.47 12.40
C GLY A 224 -6.98 13.75 13.43
N THR A 225 -6.90 13.00 14.53
CA THR A 225 -5.86 13.16 15.57
C THR A 225 -5.05 11.88 15.73
N PHE A 226 -3.72 11.98 15.72
CA PHE A 226 -2.83 10.85 15.98
C PHE A 226 -2.77 10.54 17.48
N GLY A 227 -2.91 9.25 17.81
CA GLY A 227 -2.51 8.74 19.11
C GLY A 227 -0.99 8.68 19.27
N GLY A 228 -0.54 8.33 20.48
CA GLY A 228 0.86 8.03 20.75
C GLY A 228 1.35 6.80 19.98
N TRP A 229 2.68 6.64 19.88
CA TRP A 229 3.29 5.44 19.33
C TRP A 229 3.37 4.34 20.39
N ASP A 230 2.67 3.24 20.15
CA ASP A 230 2.73 2.04 20.97
C ASP A 230 3.82 1.11 20.45
N ARG A 231 4.71 0.65 21.34
CA ARG A 231 5.77 -0.29 21.00
C ARG A 231 5.23 -1.73 21.05
N LEU A 232 5.39 -2.48 19.97
CA LEU A 232 5.13 -3.92 19.95
C LEU A 232 6.29 -4.65 20.63
N LEU A 233 5.99 -5.39 21.70
CA LEU A 233 6.97 -6.20 22.42
C LEU A 233 7.08 -7.59 21.80
N THR A 234 8.31 -8.05 21.59
CA THR A 234 8.60 -9.43 21.20
C THR A 234 8.65 -10.35 22.42
N SER A 235 8.49 -11.66 22.21
CA SER A 235 8.62 -12.65 23.30
C SER A 235 9.98 -12.56 24.00
N ALA A 236 11.06 -12.24 23.29
CA ALA A 236 12.38 -12.03 23.87
C ALA A 236 12.42 -10.80 24.81
N GLU A 237 11.73 -9.71 24.47
CA GLU A 237 11.66 -8.52 25.31
C GLU A 237 10.77 -8.71 26.54
N VAL A 238 9.72 -9.52 26.43
CA VAL A 238 8.84 -9.87 27.57
C VAL A 238 9.58 -10.69 28.63
N VAL A 239 10.59 -11.48 28.23
CA VAL A 239 11.44 -12.25 29.18
C VAL A 239 12.45 -11.35 29.90
N GLY A 240 12.84 -10.20 29.32
CA GLY A 240 13.84 -9.29 29.90
C GLY A 240 13.34 -8.41 31.06
N THR A 241 12.03 -8.21 31.20
CA THR A 241 11.42 -7.41 32.29
C THR A 241 10.21 -8.08 32.96
N GLY A 242 9.77 -9.24 32.47
CA GLY A 242 8.62 -10.01 32.98
C GLY A 242 8.96 -11.39 33.56
N SER A 243 10.23 -11.73 33.75
CA SER A 243 10.67 -13.07 34.21
C SER A 243 10.18 -13.46 35.62
N ILE A 244 9.65 -12.53 36.41
CA ILE A 244 9.17 -12.83 37.77
C ILE A 244 7.81 -13.56 37.75
N LEU A 245 7.11 -13.57 36.60
CA LEU A 245 5.77 -14.19 36.46
C LEU A 245 5.74 -15.43 35.55
N ALA A 246 6.88 -15.87 35.01
CA ALA A 246 6.93 -17.20 34.41
C ALA A 246 6.75 -18.23 35.54
N ARG A 247 5.64 -19.00 35.49
CA ARG A 247 5.21 -19.98 36.51
C ARG A 247 6.29 -20.91 37.10
N SER A 248 7.43 -21.07 36.44
CA SER A 248 8.55 -21.91 36.88
C SER A 248 9.44 -21.26 37.94
N ASP A 249 9.42 -19.93 38.09
CA ASP A 249 10.45 -19.21 38.86
C ASP A 249 9.90 -18.62 40.17
N LEU A 250 8.60 -18.73 40.42
CA LEU A 250 7.95 -18.22 41.63
C LEU A 250 8.42 -18.97 42.88
N VAL A 251 8.53 -20.30 42.79
CA VAL A 251 8.96 -21.17 43.89
C VAL A 251 10.26 -21.88 43.51
N GLY A 252 11.33 -21.60 44.24
CA GLY A 252 12.67 -22.13 43.96
C GLY A 252 13.70 -21.60 44.95
N THR A 253 15.00 -21.74 44.68
CA THR A 253 16.04 -21.23 45.59
C THR A 253 15.99 -19.71 45.64
N VAL A 254 15.72 -19.14 46.82
CA VAL A 254 15.79 -17.70 47.04
C VAL A 254 17.24 -17.33 47.32
N ALA A 255 17.74 -16.32 46.62
CA ALA A 255 19.11 -15.79 46.75
C ALA A 255 19.09 -14.26 46.62
N GLN A 256 20.05 -13.59 47.25
CA GLN A 256 20.28 -12.16 47.07
C GLN A 256 21.77 -11.85 46.89
N ALA A 257 22.05 -10.76 46.19
CA ALA A 257 23.37 -10.16 46.10
C ALA A 257 23.24 -8.66 46.42
N SER A 258 23.96 -8.17 47.43
CA SER A 258 23.97 -6.75 47.83
C SER A 258 22.57 -6.13 48.04
N GLY A 259 21.66 -6.90 48.65
CA GLY A 259 20.28 -6.45 48.91
C GLY A 259 19.33 -6.55 47.71
N VAL A 260 19.81 -7.04 46.56
CA VAL A 260 19.00 -7.28 45.37
C VAL A 260 18.66 -8.77 45.28
N PRO A 261 17.37 -9.15 45.24
CA PRO A 261 16.99 -10.55 45.01
C PRO A 261 17.46 -11.03 43.63
N THR A 262 18.17 -12.15 43.59
CA THR A 262 18.71 -12.77 42.37
C THR A 262 18.15 -14.17 42.12
N GLY A 263 17.36 -14.71 43.05
CA GLY A 263 16.71 -16.02 42.95
C GLY A 263 15.19 -15.95 42.85
N SER A 264 14.51 -17.04 43.18
CA SER A 264 13.04 -17.13 43.19
C SER A 264 12.38 -16.23 44.24
N ALA A 265 11.07 -15.98 44.10
CA ALA A 265 10.32 -15.13 45.02
C ALA A 265 10.12 -15.78 46.41
N MET A 266 9.92 -17.09 46.45
CA MET A 266 9.76 -17.85 47.68
C MET A 266 10.41 -19.24 47.60
N GLN A 267 10.88 -19.73 48.75
CA GLN A 267 11.48 -21.05 48.92
C GLN A 267 10.88 -21.74 50.14
N LYS A 268 10.63 -23.05 50.02
CA LYS A 268 10.39 -23.93 51.17
C LYS A 268 11.62 -24.81 51.39
N ILE A 269 12.16 -24.81 52.60
CA ILE A 269 13.24 -25.69 53.04
C ILE A 269 12.67 -26.59 54.13
N VAL A 270 12.90 -27.91 54.06
CA VAL A 270 12.45 -28.86 55.08
C VAL A 270 13.65 -29.69 55.54
N ASN A 271 13.84 -29.80 56.85
CA ASN A 271 14.84 -30.67 57.47
C ASN A 271 14.32 -31.24 58.79
N SER A 272 15.17 -31.94 59.54
CA SER A 272 14.79 -32.59 60.80
C SER A 272 14.39 -31.62 61.92
N ALA A 273 14.77 -30.34 61.83
CA ALA A 273 14.38 -29.32 62.80
C ALA A 273 13.02 -28.67 62.48
N GLY A 274 12.49 -28.86 61.26
CA GLY A 274 11.21 -28.34 60.82
C GLY A 274 11.25 -27.78 59.38
N GLU A 275 10.46 -26.73 59.14
CA GLU A 275 10.35 -26.09 57.83
C GLU A 275 10.64 -24.59 57.88
N THR A 276 11.28 -24.08 56.82
CA THR A 276 11.54 -22.66 56.60
C THR A 276 10.83 -22.20 55.35
N HIS A 277 10.08 -21.11 55.46
CA HIS A 277 9.58 -20.30 54.35
C HIS A 277 10.44 -19.05 54.22
N ARG A 278 11.18 -18.96 53.12
CA ARG A 278 12.07 -17.85 52.81
C ARG A 278 11.51 -17.04 51.65
N PHE A 279 11.57 -15.72 51.75
CA PHE A 279 11.05 -14.79 50.76
C PHE A 279 12.17 -13.89 50.22
N ALA A 280 12.05 -13.52 48.95
CA ALA A 280 12.94 -12.57 48.28
C ALA A 280 12.97 -11.19 48.94
N SER A 281 11.99 -10.84 49.77
CA SER A 281 11.98 -9.60 50.55
C SER A 281 12.99 -9.57 51.70
N GLY A 282 13.65 -10.70 51.99
CA GLY A 282 14.51 -10.85 53.17
C GLY A 282 13.80 -11.49 54.36
N LEU A 283 12.48 -11.67 54.31
CA LEU A 283 11.72 -12.35 55.36
C LEU A 283 12.00 -13.85 55.37
N GLN A 284 12.23 -14.39 56.57
CA GLN A 284 12.31 -15.81 56.84
C GLN A 284 11.39 -16.18 58.00
N ILE A 285 10.62 -17.24 57.82
CA ILE A 285 9.74 -17.82 58.84
C ILE A 285 10.12 -19.27 59.01
N CYS A 286 10.49 -19.67 60.21
CA CYS A 286 10.75 -21.06 60.57
C CYS A 286 9.64 -21.58 61.47
N PHE A 287 9.14 -22.77 61.14
CA PHE A 287 8.25 -23.57 61.97
C PHE A 287 8.98 -24.84 62.38
N GLY A 288 8.86 -25.25 63.63
CA GLY A 288 9.47 -26.49 64.06
C GLY A 288 8.90 -27.02 65.37
N LYS A 289 9.23 -28.28 65.62
CA LYS A 289 8.88 -29.00 66.83
C LYS A 289 10.11 -29.74 67.34
N ALA A 290 10.61 -29.35 68.50
CA ALA A 290 11.75 -29.98 69.13
C ALA A 290 11.28 -30.93 70.23
N ALA A 291 11.52 -32.23 70.06
CA ALA A 291 11.22 -33.23 71.07
C ALA A 291 12.43 -33.48 71.98
N PHE A 292 12.17 -33.60 73.27
CA PHE A 292 13.17 -33.86 74.30
C PHE A 292 12.78 -35.11 75.06
N SER A 293 13.75 -36.00 75.29
CA SER A 293 13.60 -37.06 76.28
C SER A 293 13.50 -36.47 77.69
N ALA A 294 13.15 -37.30 78.67
CA ALA A 294 13.23 -37.02 80.09
C ALA A 294 14.38 -36.08 80.48
N GLN A 295 14.06 -34.89 80.99
CA GLN A 295 15.06 -33.89 81.44
C GLN A 295 15.05 -33.71 82.95
N THR A 296 16.19 -33.31 83.50
CA THR A 296 16.34 -32.95 84.92
C THR A 296 16.04 -31.47 85.14
N TRP A 297 15.11 -31.17 86.05
CA TRP A 297 14.69 -29.81 86.36
C TRP A 297 15.41 -29.26 87.59
N THR A 298 15.86 -28.01 87.51
CA THR A 298 16.48 -27.31 88.64
C THR A 298 15.39 -26.74 89.55
N ALA A 299 15.47 -27.05 90.84
CA ALA A 299 14.50 -26.56 91.83
C ALA A 299 14.77 -25.10 92.20
N GLY A 300 13.70 -24.29 92.26
CA GLY A 300 13.69 -22.96 92.85
C GLY A 300 12.58 -22.83 93.90
N THR A 301 12.44 -21.64 94.48
CA THR A 301 11.39 -21.35 95.47
C THR A 301 10.02 -21.28 94.80
N GLY A 302 9.24 -22.37 94.86
CA GLY A 302 7.87 -22.45 94.32
C GLY A 302 7.74 -22.75 92.82
N VAL A 303 8.81 -22.59 92.04
CA VAL A 303 8.88 -22.85 90.59
C VAL A 303 10.16 -23.64 90.27
N ARG A 304 10.09 -24.54 89.29
CA ARG A 304 11.24 -25.30 88.76
C ARG A 304 11.58 -24.79 87.36
N TYR A 305 12.87 -24.81 87.00
CA TYR A 305 13.35 -24.32 85.71
C TYR A 305 14.15 -25.38 84.97
N LEU A 306 14.05 -25.35 83.65
CA LEU A 306 14.83 -26.16 82.72
C LEU A 306 15.21 -25.29 81.52
N ASN A 307 16.48 -25.36 81.12
CA ASN A 307 16.94 -24.81 79.86
C ASN A 307 17.12 -25.94 78.85
N VAL A 308 16.56 -25.78 77.66
CA VAL A 308 16.81 -26.66 76.52
C VAL A 308 17.15 -25.84 75.29
N ASN A 309 17.92 -26.44 74.36
CA ASN A 309 18.25 -25.83 73.09
C ASN A 309 17.41 -26.43 71.97
N ILE A 310 16.67 -25.59 71.27
CA ILE A 310 15.97 -25.96 70.03
C ILE A 310 16.84 -25.60 68.82
N SER A 311 16.84 -26.45 67.80
CA SER A 311 17.48 -26.14 66.51
C SER A 311 16.48 -25.43 65.60
N LEU A 312 16.90 -24.35 64.96
CA LEU A 312 16.09 -23.67 63.95
C LEU A 312 16.36 -24.32 62.57
N PRO A 313 15.33 -24.56 61.75
CA PRO A 313 15.51 -25.16 60.43
C PRO A 313 16.42 -24.36 59.49
N SER A 314 16.52 -23.04 59.66
CA SER A 314 17.50 -22.19 58.96
C SER A 314 18.03 -21.10 59.91
N ALA A 315 19.29 -20.71 59.71
CA ALA A 315 19.88 -19.58 60.44
C ALA A 315 19.32 -18.23 59.97
N PHE A 316 19.28 -17.25 60.87
CA PHE A 316 18.88 -15.86 60.60
C PHE A 316 20.11 -14.95 60.51
N SER A 317 19.99 -13.80 59.83
CA SER A 317 21.08 -12.79 59.74
C SER A 317 21.18 -11.90 60.98
N ALA A 318 20.09 -11.79 61.73
CA ALA A 318 19.98 -11.06 62.99
C ALA A 318 19.08 -11.83 63.97
N GLN A 319 18.99 -11.36 65.22
CA GLN A 319 18.17 -12.01 66.24
C GLN A 319 16.70 -12.10 65.79
N PRO A 320 16.15 -13.32 65.61
CA PRO A 320 14.76 -13.50 65.21
C PRO A 320 13.82 -13.28 66.40
N LYS A 321 12.57 -12.93 66.09
CA LYS A 321 11.46 -12.96 67.05
C LYS A 321 10.96 -14.39 67.14
N ILE A 322 11.04 -14.99 68.32
CA ILE A 322 10.67 -16.40 68.54
C ILE A 322 9.52 -16.48 69.53
N THR A 323 8.48 -17.20 69.14
CA THR A 323 7.42 -17.66 70.04
C THR A 323 7.53 -19.17 70.15
N ALA A 324 7.52 -19.69 71.37
CA ALA A 324 7.58 -21.11 71.62
C ALA A 324 6.53 -21.52 72.66
N THR A 325 5.91 -22.66 72.44
CA THR A 325 4.89 -23.24 73.32
C THR A 325 5.29 -24.66 73.68
N LEU A 326 5.16 -24.99 74.95
CA LEU A 326 5.40 -26.34 75.42
C LEU A 326 4.22 -27.23 75.03
N GLN A 327 4.53 -28.38 74.42
CA GLN A 327 3.60 -29.45 74.14
C GLN A 327 4.00 -30.67 74.95
N ASP A 328 3.15 -31.07 75.89
CA ASP A 328 3.37 -32.25 76.71
C ASP A 328 2.14 -33.17 76.56
N ASN A 329 2.41 -34.40 76.15
CA ASN A 329 1.38 -35.39 75.80
C ASN A 329 0.94 -36.23 77.01
N ASP A 330 1.60 -36.11 78.18
CA ASP A 330 1.30 -36.90 79.39
C ASP A 330 0.42 -36.16 80.41
N ILE A 331 -0.12 -34.97 80.07
CA ILE A 331 -0.72 -34.09 81.07
C ILE A 331 -2.18 -34.45 81.39
N SER A 332 -2.34 -35.27 82.42
CA SER A 332 -3.42 -35.13 83.39
C SER A 332 -2.90 -34.28 84.58
N GLY A 333 -3.02 -32.95 84.53
CA GLY A 333 -2.93 -32.07 85.72
C GLY A 333 -1.66 -31.24 86.00
N ARG A 334 -0.89 -30.78 85.01
CA ARG A 334 0.33 -29.96 85.18
C ARG A 334 0.26 -28.65 84.41
N SER A 335 0.72 -27.55 85.02
CA SER A 335 0.87 -26.24 84.36
C SER A 335 2.36 -25.95 84.13
N ALA A 336 2.82 -26.05 82.89
CA ALA A 336 4.17 -25.68 82.46
C ALA A 336 4.12 -24.71 81.28
N TRP A 337 5.07 -23.79 81.20
CA TRP A 337 5.10 -22.75 80.18
C TRP A 337 6.53 -22.38 79.79
N VAL A 338 6.68 -21.83 78.59
CA VAL A 338 7.93 -21.23 78.15
C VAL A 338 8.00 -19.82 78.75
N THR A 339 9.08 -19.54 79.49
CA THR A 339 9.32 -18.23 80.12
C THR A 339 10.12 -17.32 79.20
N ASN A 340 11.07 -17.88 78.45
CA ASN A 340 11.91 -17.14 77.53
C ASN A 340 12.40 -18.05 76.41
N CYS A 341 12.42 -17.56 75.19
CA CYS A 341 13.03 -18.24 74.05
C CYS A 341 13.84 -17.22 73.25
N THR A 342 15.15 -17.37 73.26
CA THR A 342 16.06 -16.41 72.59
C THR A 342 17.12 -17.14 71.81
N SER A 343 17.48 -16.57 70.68
CA SER A 343 18.57 -17.05 69.85
C SER A 343 19.74 -16.08 69.91
N THR A 344 20.96 -16.63 69.95
CA THR A 344 22.23 -15.90 69.93
C THR A 344 23.04 -16.32 68.70
N THR A 345 23.99 -15.49 68.28
CA THR A 345 24.83 -15.73 67.10
C THR A 345 25.46 -17.14 67.17
N PRO A 346 25.29 -18.00 66.14
CA PRO A 346 24.95 -17.68 64.73
C PRO A 346 23.46 -17.74 64.35
N PHE A 347 22.54 -17.60 65.31
CA PHE A 347 21.09 -17.57 65.10
C PHE A 347 20.50 -18.82 64.42
N SER A 348 21.13 -19.98 64.62
CA SER A 348 20.70 -21.30 64.13
C SER A 348 20.07 -22.19 65.20
N THR A 349 20.15 -21.78 66.47
CA THR A 349 19.55 -22.46 67.63
C THR A 349 18.95 -21.43 68.58
N ALA A 350 17.96 -21.81 69.38
CA ALA A 350 17.44 -20.96 70.44
C ALA A 350 17.52 -21.66 71.80
N SER A 351 17.94 -20.91 72.81
CA SER A 351 17.90 -21.31 74.21
C SER A 351 16.49 -21.02 74.75
N THR A 352 15.79 -22.06 75.14
CA THR A 352 14.40 -22.02 75.62
C THR A 352 14.34 -22.40 77.10
N TRP A 353 13.91 -21.45 77.92
CA TRP A 353 13.68 -21.65 79.35
C TRP A 353 12.23 -22.03 79.60
N VAL A 354 12.03 -23.18 80.22
CA VAL A 354 10.73 -23.70 80.61
C VAL A 354 10.60 -23.63 82.13
N ALA A 355 9.41 -23.25 82.60
CA ALA A 355 9.06 -23.25 84.01
C ALA A 355 7.85 -24.12 84.29
N ALA A 356 7.83 -24.74 85.47
CA ALA A 356 6.71 -25.53 85.97
C ALA A 356 6.51 -25.32 87.47
N THR A 357 5.30 -25.55 87.97
CA THR A 357 4.99 -25.46 89.40
C THR A 357 5.76 -26.50 90.23
N ALA A 358 6.03 -26.20 91.51
CA ALA A 358 6.81 -27.09 92.39
C ALA A 358 6.24 -28.52 92.55
N THR A 359 4.92 -28.69 92.38
CA THR A 359 4.19 -29.97 92.43
C THR A 359 4.40 -30.83 91.17
N SER A 360 4.95 -30.25 90.10
CA SER A 360 5.31 -30.98 88.88
C SER A 360 6.59 -31.78 89.14
N THR A 361 6.48 -33.11 89.24
CA THR A 361 7.57 -34.01 89.65
C THR A 361 8.16 -34.87 88.53
N GLY A 362 7.73 -34.73 87.28
CA GLY A 362 8.11 -35.67 86.21
C GLY A 362 9.23 -35.18 85.30
N ALA A 363 10.20 -36.07 85.08
CA ALA A 363 11.15 -36.07 83.99
C ALA A 363 10.56 -36.82 82.77
N GLY A 364 9.32 -36.50 82.34
CA GLY A 364 8.71 -37.12 81.16
C GLY A 364 9.26 -36.54 79.86
N PRO A 365 9.13 -37.24 78.71
CA PRO A 365 9.43 -36.65 77.42
C PRO A 365 8.43 -35.53 77.11
N PHE A 366 8.91 -34.45 76.51
CA PHE A 366 8.07 -33.31 76.11
C PHE A 366 8.53 -32.77 74.77
N ALA A 367 7.75 -31.88 74.17
CA ALA A 367 8.12 -31.16 72.97
C ALA A 367 7.92 -29.65 73.13
N ILE A 368 8.58 -28.90 72.27
CA ILE A 368 8.42 -27.46 72.14
C ILE A 368 8.10 -27.16 70.69
N ASP A 369 6.90 -26.65 70.44
CA ASP A 369 6.52 -26.08 69.15
C ASP A 369 6.99 -24.62 69.11
N PHE A 370 7.55 -24.18 67.98
CA PHE A 370 8.06 -22.83 67.85
C PHE A 370 7.82 -22.23 66.46
N ILE A 371 7.69 -20.91 66.45
CA ILE A 371 7.69 -20.08 65.25
C ILE A 371 8.77 -19.01 65.44
N ALA A 372 9.73 -18.95 64.51
CA ALA A 372 10.75 -17.91 64.48
C ALA A 372 10.61 -17.07 63.22
N VAL A 373 10.56 -15.76 63.38
CA VAL A 373 10.40 -14.79 62.28
C VAL A 373 11.54 -13.78 62.33
N GLY A 374 12.19 -13.54 61.19
CA GLY A 374 13.32 -12.62 61.11
C GLY A 374 13.88 -12.51 59.70
N SER A 375 15.02 -11.83 59.57
CA SER A 375 15.71 -11.68 58.28
C SER A 375 16.68 -12.84 58.03
N TRP A 376 16.85 -13.25 56.78
CA TRP A 376 17.86 -14.26 56.40
C TRP A 376 19.11 -13.65 55.73
N TYR A 377 19.06 -12.37 55.40
CA TYR A 377 20.20 -11.56 54.97
C TYR A 377 20.20 -10.16 55.55
#